data_AF-K1JU52-F1
#
_entry.id   AF-K1JU52-F1
#
_cell.length_a   1.000
_cell.length_b   1.000
_cell.length_c   1.000
_cell.angle_alpha   90.00
_cell.angle_beta   90.00
_cell.angle_gamma   90.00
#
_symmetry.space_group_name_H-M   'P 1'
#
loop_
_entity.id
_entity.type
_entity.pdbx_description
1 polymer ?
#
loop_
_entity_poly.entity_id
_entity_poly.type
_entity_poly.pdbx_seq_one_letter_code
_entity_poly.pdbx_strand_id
1 'polypeptide(L)'
;MVPNSLSKNRGPHHFLIVKRTSKGVKVSFKNEKIEEAKRYWGYFVLVSNEICDPFEALKAYRSREKIEELFATYKDSFDGRKPRTWYPENLYGRQFAQFVGLGYHCFLTKRIQDVKKGLAQKSTEKKTKEELNLEEKLLAWLDQHSLIQILDWFRCVDYVATTGNDSASKWATETTKRDQLFLKLLGVS
;
A
#
# COMPACT_ATOMS: atom_id res chain seq x y z
N MET A 1 30.48 8.63 12.24
CA MET A 1 31.34 7.85 11.33
C MET A 1 31.18 6.37 11.69
N VAL A 2 30.50 5.59 10.86
CA VAL A 2 30.42 4.12 11.04
C VAL A 2 31.70 3.52 10.46
N PRO A 3 32.47 2.70 11.20
CA PRO A 3 33.69 2.11 10.67
C PRO A 3 33.38 1.17 9.50
N ASN A 4 34.06 1.42 8.38
CA ASN A 4 33.82 0.82 7.06
C ASN A 4 34.32 -0.64 6.94
N SER A 5 34.50 -1.36 8.04
CA SER A 5 35.10 -2.71 8.08
C SER A 5 34.08 -3.86 8.18
N LEU A 6 32.80 -3.59 8.39
CA LEU A 6 31.75 -4.60 8.60
C LEU A 6 30.95 -4.98 7.32
N SER A 7 31.34 -4.48 6.14
CA SER A 7 30.55 -4.66 4.91
C SER A 7 30.84 -5.94 4.12
N LYS A 8 31.89 -6.70 4.46
CA LYS A 8 32.43 -7.72 3.52
C LYS A 8 32.01 -9.18 3.71
N ASN A 9 31.23 -9.56 4.72
CA ASN A 9 30.79 -10.97 4.89
C ASN A 9 29.48 -11.13 5.66
N ARG A 10 28.34 -10.76 5.06
CA ARG A 10 26.99 -11.00 5.62
C ARG A 10 26.29 -12.23 5.05
N GLY A 11 27.04 -13.23 4.58
CA GLY A 11 26.46 -14.48 4.12
C GLY A 11 25.93 -15.32 5.30
N PRO A 12 24.88 -16.14 5.12
CA PRO A 12 24.31 -16.98 6.18
C PRO A 12 25.34 -17.94 6.83
N HIS A 13 26.41 -18.27 6.10
CA HIS A 13 27.53 -19.09 6.58
C HIS A 13 28.34 -18.46 7.73
N HIS A 14 28.26 -17.14 7.96
CA HIS A 14 28.97 -16.49 9.06
C HIS A 14 28.30 -16.73 10.41
N PHE A 15 26.98 -16.90 10.43
CA PHE A 15 26.17 -17.06 11.64
C PHE A 15 25.82 -18.52 11.95
N LEU A 16 26.06 -19.43 10.99
CA LEU A 16 25.70 -20.84 11.08
C LEU A 16 26.94 -21.73 11.10
N ILE A 17 26.91 -22.76 11.94
CA ILE A 17 27.81 -23.91 11.91
C ILE A 17 27.06 -25.02 11.20
N VAL A 18 27.55 -25.44 10.04
CA VAL A 18 26.97 -26.54 9.28
C VAL A 18 27.88 -27.75 9.42
N LYS A 19 27.43 -28.80 10.10
CA LYS A 19 28.13 -30.09 10.17
C LYS A 19 27.40 -31.09 9.27
N ARG A 20 28.11 -31.68 8.32
CA ARG A 20 27.59 -32.78 7.50
C ARG A 20 27.95 -34.10 8.16
N THR A 21 26.94 -34.87 8.54
CA THR A 21 27.09 -36.21 9.12
C THR A 21 26.49 -37.23 8.14
N SER A 22 26.87 -38.50 8.24
CA SER A 22 26.29 -39.61 7.45
C SER A 22 24.76 -39.75 7.57
N LYS A 23 24.15 -39.15 8.61
CA LYS A 23 22.69 -39.11 8.84
C LYS A 23 22.01 -37.80 8.41
N GLY A 24 22.72 -36.87 7.78
CA GLY A 24 22.19 -35.58 7.32
C GLY A 24 22.98 -34.35 7.76
N VAL A 25 22.45 -33.16 7.47
CA VAL A 25 23.07 -31.87 7.79
C VAL A 25 22.56 -31.37 9.13
N LYS A 26 23.46 -31.20 10.11
CA LYS A 26 23.14 -30.57 11.41
C LYS A 26 23.60 -29.12 11.40
N VAL A 27 22.66 -28.19 11.49
CA VAL A 27 22.92 -26.74 11.54
C VAL A 27 22.78 -26.26 12.98
N SER A 28 23.79 -25.57 13.50
CA SER A 28 23.74 -24.92 14.82
C SER A 28 24.17 -23.45 14.71
N PHE A 29 23.62 -22.59 15.56
CA PHE A 29 23.89 -21.16 15.51
C PHE A 29 25.20 -20.79 16.23
N LYS A 30 25.96 -19.84 15.66
CA LYS A 30 27.12 -19.23 16.33
C LYS A 30 26.65 -18.08 17.20
N ASN A 31 26.25 -18.38 18.43
CA ASN A 31 25.71 -17.38 19.37
C ASN A 31 26.65 -16.18 19.59
N GLU A 32 27.97 -16.40 19.62
CA GLU A 32 28.98 -15.34 19.77
C GLU A 32 28.93 -14.30 18.65
N LYS A 33 28.81 -14.75 17.40
CA LYS A 33 28.71 -13.86 16.22
C LYS A 33 27.36 -13.16 16.13
N ILE A 34 26.32 -13.78 16.67
CA ILE A 34 25.00 -13.17 16.78
C ILE A 34 25.03 -12.06 17.84
N GLU A 35 25.68 -12.27 18.98
CA GLU A 35 25.84 -11.23 20.02
C GLU A 35 26.72 -10.06 19.57
N GLU A 36 27.81 -10.35 18.86
CA GLU A 36 28.68 -9.31 18.29
C GLU A 36 27.92 -8.44 17.27
N ALA A 37 27.02 -9.03 16.48
CA ALA A 37 26.14 -8.29 15.58
C ALA A 37 25.03 -7.52 16.33
N LYS A 38 24.49 -8.09 17.42
CA LYS A 38 23.50 -7.42 18.29
C LYS A 38 24.07 -6.16 18.95
N ARG A 39 25.37 -6.11 19.23
CA ARG A 39 26.04 -4.92 19.80
C ARG A 39 25.90 -3.67 18.91
N TYR A 40 25.71 -3.83 17.61
CA TYR A 40 25.52 -2.73 16.65
C TYR A 40 24.05 -2.48 16.29
N TRP A 41 23.10 -3.09 17.00
CA TRP A 41 21.70 -2.75 16.80
C TRP A 41 21.44 -1.32 17.27
N GLY A 42 20.94 -0.50 16.35
CA GLY A 42 20.49 0.84 16.69
C GLY A 42 19.33 0.75 17.67
N TYR A 43 19.38 1.53 18.75
CA TYR A 43 18.25 1.72 19.64
C TYR A 43 17.33 2.77 19.03
N PHE A 44 16.03 2.48 19.03
CA PHE A 44 14.99 3.42 18.66
C PHE A 44 14.32 3.94 19.92
N VAL A 45 14.38 5.25 20.14
CA VAL A 45 13.79 5.91 21.32
C VAL A 45 12.75 6.91 20.84
N LEU A 46 11.54 6.82 21.40
CA LEU A 46 10.49 7.80 21.22
C LEU A 46 10.35 8.62 22.49
N VAL A 47 10.35 9.94 22.34
CA VAL A 47 10.12 10.89 23.42
C VAL A 47 8.83 11.64 23.09
N SER A 48 7.90 11.65 24.03
CA SER A 48 6.60 12.29 23.90
C SER A 48 6.31 13.07 25.19
N ASN A 49 5.85 14.31 25.04
CA ASN A 49 5.46 15.16 26.17
C ASN A 49 3.97 15.05 26.51
N GLU A 50 3.13 14.64 25.55
CA GLU A 50 1.66 14.60 25.69
C GLU A 50 1.13 13.19 25.89
N ILE A 51 1.66 12.21 25.13
CA ILE A 51 1.20 10.83 25.20
C ILE A 51 2.03 10.07 26.24
N CYS A 52 1.36 9.63 27.31
CA CYS A 52 1.98 8.88 28.41
C CYS A 52 2.00 7.37 28.14
N ASP A 53 1.07 6.84 27.33
CA ASP A 53 1.05 5.42 26.97
C ASP A 53 2.08 5.09 25.85
N PRO A 54 3.02 4.16 26.08
CA PRO A 54 4.03 3.81 25.07
C PRO A 54 3.46 3.26 23.76
N PHE A 55 2.35 2.50 23.82
CA PHE A 55 1.75 1.90 22.62
C PHE A 55 1.01 2.95 21.78
N GLU A 56 0.32 3.88 22.43
CA GLU A 56 -0.30 5.02 21.78
C GLU A 56 0.75 5.95 21.16
N ALA A 57 1.85 6.24 21.85
CA ALA A 57 2.95 7.04 21.32
C ALA A 57 3.58 6.38 20.08
N LEU A 58 3.77 5.07 20.12
CA LEU A 58 4.24 4.28 18.97
C LEU A 58 3.23 4.31 17.81
N LYS A 59 1.93 4.24 18.10
CA LYS A 59 0.86 4.30 17.08
C LYS A 59 0.80 5.67 16.41
N ALA A 60 0.92 6.74 17.19
CA ALA A 60 0.99 8.11 16.67
C ALA A 60 2.23 8.29 15.78
N TYR A 61 3.39 7.80 16.24
CA TYR A 61 4.62 7.83 15.45
C TYR A 61 4.48 7.07 14.12
N ARG A 62 3.96 5.83 14.13
CA ARG A 62 3.68 5.07 12.90
C ARG A 62 2.67 5.76 11.98
N SER A 63 1.74 6.54 12.53
CA SER A 63 0.80 7.33 11.74
C SER A 63 1.51 8.50 11.04
N ARG A 64 2.61 9.01 11.60
CA ARG A 64 3.47 10.00 10.94
C ARG A 64 4.22 9.42 9.75
N GLU A 65 4.71 8.18 9.83
CA GLU A 65 5.32 7.49 8.67
C GLU A 65 4.32 7.38 7.50
N LYS A 66 3.04 7.13 7.79
CA LYS A 66 1.98 7.13 6.76
C LYS A 66 1.81 8.50 6.09
N ILE A 67 2.06 9.59 6.82
CA ILE A 67 2.04 10.94 6.25
C ILE A 67 3.19 11.12 5.25
N GLU A 68 4.39 10.61 5.55
CA GLU A 68 5.54 10.65 4.62
C GLU A 68 5.28 9.84 3.35
N GLU A 69 4.64 8.67 3.48
CA GLU A 69 4.21 7.85 2.34
C GLU A 69 3.15 8.58 1.49
N LEU A 70 2.20 9.27 2.13
CA LEU A 70 1.22 10.13 1.45
C LEU A 70 1.89 11.31 0.74
N PHE A 71 2.94 11.91 1.31
CA PHE A 71 3.73 12.95 0.65
C PHE A 71 4.59 12.44 -0.50
N ALA A 72 5.05 11.18 -0.46
CA ALA A 72 5.69 10.55 -1.60
C ALA A 72 4.69 10.35 -2.75
N THR A 73 3.48 9.87 -2.43
CA THR A 73 2.36 9.72 -3.38
C THR A 73 1.96 11.07 -3.99
N TYR A 74 1.94 12.13 -3.18
CA TYR A 74 1.71 13.52 -3.60
C TYR A 74 2.73 13.99 -4.65
N LYS A 75 4.03 13.73 -4.42
CA LYS A 75 5.08 14.16 -5.34
C LYS A 75 4.96 13.49 -6.71
N ASP A 76 4.55 12.23 -6.73
CA ASP A 76 4.52 11.42 -7.96
C ASP A 76 3.21 11.54 -8.71
N SER A 77 2.08 11.66 -8.01
CA SER A 77 0.74 11.60 -8.60
C SER A 77 0.09 12.99 -8.79
N PHE A 78 0.46 13.98 -7.98
CA PHE A 78 -0.11 15.34 -8.02
C PHE A 78 0.83 16.39 -8.64
N ASP A 79 1.88 15.97 -9.36
CA ASP A 79 2.91 16.85 -9.95
C ASP A 79 3.54 17.81 -8.91
N GLY A 80 3.69 17.35 -7.66
CA GLY A 80 4.26 18.15 -6.57
C GLY A 80 5.77 18.42 -6.69
N ARG A 81 6.46 17.76 -7.63
CA ARG A 81 7.93 17.84 -7.78
C ARG A 81 8.43 19.16 -8.34
N LYS A 82 7.67 19.84 -9.18
CA LYS A 82 8.12 21.07 -9.85
C LYS A 82 7.08 22.18 -9.73
N PRO A 83 7.36 23.24 -8.95
CA PRO A 83 6.57 24.46 -9.03
C PRO A 83 6.85 25.11 -10.40
N ARG A 84 5.92 24.98 -11.35
CA ARG A 84 5.98 25.62 -12.67
C ARG A 84 5.44 27.06 -12.65
N THR A 85 5.50 27.71 -11.49
CA THR A 85 4.90 29.01 -11.23
C THR A 85 5.93 29.96 -10.63
N TRP A 86 6.01 31.16 -11.19
CA TRP A 86 6.97 32.19 -10.79
C TRP A 86 6.54 32.99 -9.56
N TYR A 87 5.24 33.06 -9.27
CA TYR A 87 4.68 33.85 -8.17
C TYR A 87 4.32 32.99 -6.93
N PRO A 88 4.61 33.47 -5.71
CA PRO A 88 4.29 32.74 -4.47
C PRO A 88 2.79 32.51 -4.27
N GLU A 89 1.94 33.48 -4.62
CA GLU A 89 0.48 33.39 -4.46
C GLU A 89 -0.10 32.24 -5.29
N ASN A 90 0.36 32.09 -6.53
CA ASN A 90 -0.03 30.99 -7.42
C ASN A 90 0.47 29.63 -6.89
N LEU A 91 1.61 29.62 -6.20
CA LEU A 91 2.11 28.41 -5.55
C LEU A 91 1.21 27.98 -4.38
N TYR A 92 0.78 28.93 -3.53
CA TYR A 92 -0.14 28.63 -2.43
C TYR A 92 -1.51 28.16 -2.92
N GLY A 93 -2.08 28.80 -3.95
CA GLY A 93 -3.34 28.35 -4.55
C GLY A 93 -3.24 26.94 -5.12
N ARG A 94 -2.10 26.60 -5.75
CA ARG A 94 -1.83 25.24 -6.23
C ARG A 94 -1.69 24.24 -5.09
N GLN A 95 -0.90 24.56 -4.07
CA GLN A 95 -0.72 23.70 -2.89
C GLN A 95 -2.06 23.42 -2.20
N PHE A 96 -2.94 24.41 -2.12
CA PHE A 96 -4.29 24.25 -1.60
C PHE A 96 -5.12 23.27 -2.43
N ALA A 97 -5.15 23.41 -3.76
CA ALA A 97 -5.85 22.48 -4.63
C ALA A 97 -5.28 21.04 -4.53
N GLN A 98 -3.96 20.90 -4.46
CA GLN A 98 -3.30 19.61 -4.29
C GLN A 98 -3.61 19.00 -2.90
N PHE A 99 -3.72 19.81 -1.85
CA PHE A 99 -4.14 19.37 -0.52
C PHE A 99 -5.57 18.82 -0.53
N VAL A 100 -6.51 19.52 -1.17
CA VAL A 100 -7.88 19.04 -1.36
C VAL A 100 -7.89 17.71 -2.14
N GLY A 101 -7.12 17.60 -3.21
CA GLY A 101 -6.96 16.36 -3.97
C GLY A 101 -6.42 15.20 -3.14
N LEU A 102 -5.45 15.45 -2.26
CA LEU A 102 -4.91 14.45 -1.34
C LEU A 102 -5.97 14.00 -0.31
N GLY A 103 -6.82 14.92 0.15
CA GLY A 103 -7.97 14.60 0.99
C GLY A 103 -8.89 13.57 0.33
N TYR A 104 -9.26 13.79 -0.94
CA TYR A 104 -10.04 12.83 -1.72
C TYR A 104 -9.30 11.53 -1.96
N HIS A 105 -8.00 11.56 -2.26
CA HIS A 105 -7.19 10.36 -2.43
C HIS A 105 -7.21 9.49 -1.16
N CYS A 106 -7.03 10.11 0.02
CA CYS A 106 -7.09 9.41 1.30
C CYS A 106 -8.49 8.84 1.57
N PHE A 107 -9.54 9.63 1.31
CA PHE A 107 -10.93 9.19 1.47
C PHE A 107 -11.25 7.98 0.59
N LEU A 108 -10.92 8.04 -0.71
CA LEU A 108 -11.16 6.95 -1.65
C LEU A 108 -10.35 5.71 -1.31
N THR A 109 -9.08 5.88 -0.94
CA THR A 109 -8.23 4.77 -0.49
C THR A 109 -8.84 4.07 0.73
N LYS A 110 -9.31 4.84 1.71
CA LYS A 110 -9.98 4.30 2.90
C LYS A 110 -11.27 3.57 2.53
N ARG A 111 -12.09 4.15 1.64
CA ARG A 111 -13.33 3.53 1.17
C ARG A 111 -13.08 2.20 0.47
N ILE A 112 -12.06 2.12 -0.39
CA ILE A 112 -11.66 0.87 -1.05
C ILE A 112 -11.17 -0.16 -0.02
N GLN A 113 -10.40 0.27 0.98
CA GLN A 113 -9.98 -0.63 2.07
C GLN A 113 -11.16 -1.18 2.87
N ASP A 114 -12.19 -0.37 3.11
CA ASP A 114 -13.41 -0.82 3.79
C ASP A 114 -14.19 -1.83 2.94
N VAL A 115 -14.26 -1.62 1.61
CA VAL A 115 -14.81 -2.61 0.67
C VAL A 115 -14.00 -3.91 0.70
N LYS A 116 -12.67 -3.85 0.68
CA LYS A 116 -11.80 -5.05 0.80
C LYS A 116 -12.06 -5.80 2.11
N LYS A 117 -12.21 -5.10 3.22
CA LYS A 117 -12.54 -5.72 4.53
C LYS A 117 -13.91 -6.37 4.51
N GLY A 118 -14.91 -5.72 3.91
CA GLY A 118 -16.25 -6.27 3.74
C GLY A 118 -16.28 -7.52 2.86
N LEU A 119 -15.46 -7.56 1.79
CA LEU A 119 -15.30 -8.74 0.92
C LEU A 119 -14.51 -9.87 1.60
N ALA A 120 -13.50 -9.53 2.42
CA ALA A 120 -12.71 -10.51 3.17
C ALA A 120 -13.48 -11.13 4.35
N GLN A 121 -14.43 -10.39 4.93
CA GLN A 121 -15.39 -10.93 5.89
C GLN A 121 -16.39 -11.80 5.14
N LYS A 122 -16.21 -13.12 5.22
CA LYS A 122 -17.18 -14.10 4.72
C LYS A 122 -18.51 -13.90 5.46
N SER A 123 -19.46 -13.18 4.86
CA SER A 123 -20.82 -13.11 5.37
C SER A 123 -21.41 -14.52 5.45
N THR A 124 -22.06 -14.84 6.56
CA THR A 124 -22.73 -16.10 6.89
C THR A 124 -23.96 -16.41 6.01
N GLU A 125 -24.19 -15.60 4.98
CA GLU A 125 -25.34 -15.72 4.09
C GLU A 125 -25.02 -16.64 2.91
N LYS A 126 -26.01 -17.45 2.52
CA LYS A 126 -25.95 -18.39 1.41
C LYS A 126 -25.85 -17.63 0.08
N LYS A 127 -24.67 -17.10 -0.23
CA LYS A 127 -24.37 -16.51 -1.54
C LYS A 127 -24.27 -17.61 -2.59
N THR A 128 -24.71 -17.29 -3.80
CA THR A 128 -24.65 -18.21 -4.94
C THR A 128 -23.18 -18.40 -5.34
N LYS A 129 -22.79 -19.58 -5.86
CA LYS A 129 -21.41 -19.85 -6.32
C LYS A 129 -20.86 -18.79 -7.28
N GLU A 130 -21.74 -18.22 -8.10
CA GLU A 130 -21.38 -17.18 -9.07
C GLU A 130 -21.04 -15.84 -8.41
N GLU A 131 -21.77 -15.47 -7.35
CA GLU A 131 -21.54 -14.23 -6.59
C GLU A 131 -20.23 -14.31 -5.79
N LEU A 132 -19.93 -15.48 -5.21
CA LEU A 132 -18.66 -15.72 -4.53
C LEU A 132 -17.47 -15.61 -5.50
N ASN A 133 -17.58 -16.18 -6.70
CA ASN A 133 -16.54 -16.07 -7.72
C ASN A 133 -16.34 -14.61 -8.18
N LEU A 134 -17.42 -13.82 -8.28
CA LEU A 134 -17.33 -12.39 -8.59
C LEU A 134 -16.68 -11.58 -7.48
N GLU A 135 -16.97 -11.89 -6.21
CA GLU A 135 -16.33 -11.25 -5.04
C GLU A 135 -14.83 -11.57 -4.97
N GLU A 136 -14.44 -12.82 -5.22
CA GLU A 136 -13.03 -13.23 -5.28
C GLU A 136 -12.29 -12.53 -6.43
N LYS A 137 -12.90 -12.45 -7.62
CA LYS A 137 -12.35 -11.72 -8.77
C LYS A 137 -12.21 -10.22 -8.47
N LEU A 138 -13.20 -9.62 -7.80
CA LEU A 138 -13.15 -8.21 -7.42
C LEU A 138 -12.03 -7.95 -6.40
N LEU A 139 -11.89 -8.81 -5.38
CA LEU A 139 -10.83 -8.70 -4.38
C LEU A 139 -9.45 -8.83 -5.03
N ALA A 140 -9.25 -9.84 -5.89
CA ALA A 140 -8.00 -10.00 -6.63
C ALA A 140 -7.69 -8.79 -7.52
N TRP A 141 -8.71 -8.22 -8.18
CA TRP A 141 -8.53 -7.02 -8.99
C TRP A 141 -8.13 -5.81 -8.14
N LEU A 142 -8.80 -5.58 -7.01
CA LEU A 142 -8.47 -4.48 -6.09
C LEU A 142 -7.09 -4.63 -5.45
N ASP A 143 -6.57 -5.85 -5.28
CA ASP A 143 -5.21 -6.10 -4.78
C ASP A 143 -4.12 -5.87 -5.83
N GLN A 144 -4.46 -6.07 -7.11
CA GLN A 144 -3.54 -5.85 -8.23
C GLN A 144 -3.44 -4.39 -8.68
N HIS A 145 -4.45 -3.57 -8.39
CA HIS A 145 -4.53 -2.20 -8.91
C HIS A 145 -4.39 -1.16 -7.80
N SER A 146 -3.58 -0.13 -8.06
CA SER A 146 -3.51 1.08 -7.26
C SER A 146 -4.76 1.95 -7.46
N LEU A 147 -5.04 2.86 -6.51
CA LEU A 147 -6.18 3.79 -6.63
C LEU A 147 -6.17 4.57 -7.95
N ILE A 148 -5.00 5.00 -8.41
CA ILE A 148 -4.87 5.77 -9.66
C ILE A 148 -5.26 4.90 -10.86
N GLN A 149 -4.79 3.65 -10.90
CA GLN A 149 -5.17 2.71 -11.97
C GLN A 149 -6.65 2.38 -11.97
N ILE A 150 -7.27 2.28 -10.77
CA ILE A 150 -8.72 2.11 -10.64
C ILE A 150 -9.45 3.33 -11.23
N LEU A 151 -9.02 4.54 -10.90
CA LEU A 151 -9.62 5.77 -11.44
C LEU A 151 -9.43 5.89 -12.95
N ASP A 152 -8.24 5.57 -13.47
CA ASP A 152 -7.97 5.57 -14.91
C ASP A 152 -8.80 4.52 -15.65
N TRP A 153 -9.03 3.33 -15.05
CA TRP A 153 -9.92 2.31 -15.60
C TRP A 153 -11.32 2.87 -15.84
N PHE A 154 -11.94 3.49 -14.83
CA PHE A 154 -13.27 4.06 -14.95
C PHE A 154 -13.30 5.28 -15.89
N ARG A 155 -12.25 6.11 -15.89
CA ARG A 155 -12.13 7.22 -16.85
C ARG A 155 -12.11 6.74 -18.30
N CYS A 156 -11.40 5.66 -18.59
CA CYS A 156 -11.36 5.05 -19.92
C CYS A 156 -12.74 4.52 -20.34
N VAL A 157 -13.50 3.94 -19.42
CA VAL A 157 -14.86 3.44 -19.70
C VAL A 157 -15.78 4.60 -20.11
N ASP A 158 -15.80 5.69 -19.35
CA ASP A 158 -16.64 6.86 -19.65
C ASP A 158 -16.26 7.53 -20.98
N TYR A 159 -14.97 7.60 -21.28
CA TYR A 159 -14.47 8.16 -22.55
C TYR A 159 -14.95 7.36 -23.77
N VAL A 160 -14.90 6.02 -23.70
CA VAL A 160 -15.35 5.17 -24.82
C VAL A 160 -16.88 5.24 -24.99
N ALA A 161 -17.63 5.28 -23.88
CA ALA A 161 -19.09 5.42 -23.91
C ALA A 161 -19.55 6.73 -24.57
N THR A 162 -18.81 7.83 -24.36
CA THR A 162 -19.14 9.17 -24.90
C THR A 162 -18.65 9.40 -26.33
N THR A 163 -17.61 8.70 -26.78
CA THR A 163 -17.01 8.87 -28.12
C THR A 163 -17.53 7.89 -29.18
N GLY A 164 -18.41 6.95 -28.83
CA GLY A 164 -19.13 6.11 -29.79
C GLY A 164 -18.25 5.17 -30.62
N ASN A 165 -17.02 4.87 -30.19
CA ASN A 165 -16.17 3.90 -30.88
C ASN A 165 -16.71 2.48 -30.61
N ASP A 166 -16.97 1.71 -31.68
CA ASP A 166 -17.47 0.33 -31.75
C ASP A 166 -16.65 -0.74 -30.99
N SER A 167 -15.69 -0.32 -30.15
CA SER A 167 -14.95 -1.16 -29.22
C SER A 167 -15.82 -1.72 -28.08
N ALA A 168 -17.07 -1.25 -27.97
CA ALA A 168 -18.07 -1.74 -27.01
C ALA A 168 -18.30 -3.27 -27.09
N SER A 169 -18.00 -3.89 -28.23
CA SER A 169 -18.14 -5.33 -28.45
C SER A 169 -17.16 -6.20 -27.64
N LYS A 170 -16.07 -5.66 -27.09
CA LYS A 170 -15.04 -6.45 -26.39
C LYS A 170 -15.17 -6.50 -24.86
N TRP A 171 -16.12 -5.78 -24.26
CA TRP A 171 -16.33 -5.90 -22.81
C TRP A 171 -17.04 -7.21 -22.50
N ALA A 172 -16.31 -8.12 -21.86
CA ALA A 172 -16.91 -9.33 -21.34
C ALA A 172 -18.03 -8.94 -20.36
N THR A 173 -19.18 -9.59 -20.47
CA THR A 173 -20.32 -9.43 -19.54
C THR A 173 -19.90 -9.61 -18.08
N GLU A 174 -18.82 -10.36 -17.82
CA GLU A 174 -18.21 -10.52 -16.51
C GLU A 174 -17.51 -9.26 -15.97
N THR A 175 -16.79 -8.51 -16.82
CA THR A 175 -16.13 -7.25 -16.41
C THR A 175 -17.15 -6.17 -16.03
N THR A 176 -18.26 -6.08 -16.78
CA THR A 176 -19.36 -5.15 -16.46
C THR A 176 -20.04 -5.51 -15.14
N LYS A 177 -20.24 -6.82 -14.87
CA LYS A 177 -20.83 -7.29 -13.59
C LYS A 177 -19.92 -7.02 -12.40
N ARG A 178 -18.61 -7.19 -12.54
CA ARG A 178 -17.62 -6.84 -11.50
C ARG A 178 -17.66 -5.35 -11.19
N ASP A 179 -17.65 -4.51 -12.22
CA ASP A 179 -17.61 -3.05 -12.07
C ASP A 179 -18.91 -2.52 -11.45
N GLN A 180 -20.07 -3.08 -11.83
CA GLN A 180 -21.35 -2.81 -11.18
C GLN A 180 -21.36 -3.23 -9.70
N LEU A 181 -20.81 -4.40 -9.37
CA LEU A 181 -20.70 -4.85 -7.98
C LEU A 181 -19.83 -3.88 -7.16
N PHE A 182 -18.71 -3.43 -7.73
CA PHE A 182 -17.83 -2.46 -7.09
C PHE A 182 -18.54 -1.12 -6.82
N LEU A 183 -19.26 -0.57 -7.80
CA LEU A 183 -20.00 0.69 -7.63
C LEU A 183 -21.13 0.56 -6.59
N LYS A 184 -21.85 -0.57 -6.59
CA LYS A 184 -22.86 -0.88 -5.58
C LYS A 184 -22.28 -0.93 -4.16
N LEU A 185 -21.11 -1.54 -3.98
CA LEU A 185 -20.41 -1.61 -2.69
C LEU A 185 -19.88 -0.24 -2.23
N LEU A 186 -19.52 0.64 -3.16
CA LEU A 186 -19.15 2.02 -2.86
C LEU A 186 -20.35 2.87 -2.42
N GLY A 187 -21.57 2.49 -2.80
CA GLY A 187 -22.81 3.22 -2.52
C GLY A 187 -23.16 4.25 -3.60
N VAL A 188 -22.59 4.10 -4.80
CA VAL A 188 -22.91 4.90 -5.98
C VAL A 188 -23.88 4.07 -6.82
N SER A 189 -25.18 4.27 -6.60
CA SER A 189 -26.27 3.61 -7.34
C SER A 189 -26.89 4.54 -8.36
#